data_AF-A0A524MMR5-F1
#
_entry.id   AF-A0A524MMR5-F1
#
_cell.length_a   1.000
_cell.length_b   1.000
_cell.length_c   1.000
_cell.angle_alpha   90.00
_cell.angle_beta   90.00
_cell.angle_gamma   90.00
#
_symmetry.space_group_name_H-M   'P 1'
#
loop_
_entity.id
_entity.type
_entity.pdbx_description
1 polymer ?
#
loop_
_entity_poly.entity_id
_entity_poly.type
_entity_poly.pdbx_seq_one_letter_code
_entity_poly.pdbx_strand_id
1 'polypeptide(L)'
;MSSGYPTEVIQEGKAKLIIPKLDEESGEPLQHLRSEAPVFYNPVMKTNRDTAVLMLRAYQGKTHHPITVCEPMTGSGVRGIRLLLEAHEIETLTLGDLNPSALKLARENAHLNGLSERVSLRELDASLLLSLHSYP
;
A
#
# COMPACT_ATOMS: atom_id res chain seq x y z
N MET A 1 -2.91 18.13 2.41
CA MET A 1 -1.76 19.08 2.40
C MET A 1 -0.80 18.60 1.32
N SER A 2 -0.22 19.49 0.52
CA SER A 2 0.66 19.10 -0.60
C SER A 2 1.82 18.19 -0.13
N SER A 3 2.17 17.19 -0.94
CA SER A 3 3.16 16.15 -0.64
C SER A 3 4.60 16.68 -0.63
N GLY A 4 4.84 17.94 -1.01
CA GLY A 4 6.17 18.56 -1.04
C GLY A 4 7.00 18.20 -2.27
N TYR A 5 6.47 17.33 -3.15
CA TYR A 5 7.05 16.91 -4.42
C TYR A 5 5.94 16.73 -5.46
N PRO A 6 6.26 16.76 -6.77
CA PRO A 6 5.29 16.52 -7.83
C PRO A 6 4.65 15.13 -7.72
N THR A 7 3.32 15.08 -7.86
CA THR A 7 2.55 13.83 -7.82
C THR A 7 1.66 13.71 -9.04
N GLU A 8 1.24 12.49 -9.32
CA GLU A 8 0.22 12.18 -10.30
C GLU A 8 -0.80 11.21 -9.71
N VAL A 9 -1.99 11.17 -10.33
CA VAL A 9 -3.07 10.27 -9.93
C VAL A 9 -3.18 9.16 -10.96
N ILE A 10 -3.08 7.92 -10.50
CA ILE A 10 -3.24 6.72 -11.31
C ILE A 10 -4.43 5.89 -10.81
N GLN A 11 -4.82 4.90 -11.62
CA GLN A 11 -5.78 3.88 -11.25
C GLN A 11 -5.12 2.50 -11.39
N GLU A 12 -5.14 1.69 -10.32
CA GLU A 12 -4.74 0.28 -10.38
C GLU A 12 -5.83 -0.59 -9.76
N GLY A 13 -6.45 -1.45 -10.58
CA GLY A 13 -7.63 -2.20 -10.14
C GLY A 13 -8.75 -1.22 -9.75
N LYS A 14 -9.32 -1.40 -8.55
CA LYS A 14 -10.31 -0.46 -8.00
C LYS A 14 -9.69 0.72 -7.25
N ALA A 15 -8.39 0.68 -6.95
CA ALA A 15 -7.72 1.72 -6.19
C ALA A 15 -7.35 2.93 -7.06
N LYS A 16 -7.78 4.11 -6.62
CA LYS A 16 -7.29 5.40 -7.11
C LYS A 16 -6.13 5.86 -6.23
N LEU A 17 -4.98 6.19 -6.81
CA LEU A 17 -3.74 6.40 -6.05
C LEU A 17 -3.05 7.68 -6.49
N ILE A 18 -2.58 8.45 -5.52
CA ILE A 18 -1.58 9.48 -5.66
C ILE A 18 -0.21 8.80 -5.53
N ILE A 19 0.66 9.00 -6.51
CA ILE A 19 2.04 8.51 -6.51
C ILE A 19 3.01 9.65 -6.83
N PRO A 20 4.29 9.57 -6.45
CA PRO A 20 5.28 10.53 -6.93
C PRO A 20 5.39 10.48 -8.44
N LYS A 21 5.40 11.65 -9.09
CA LYS A 21 5.67 11.77 -10.51
C LYS A 21 7.18 11.65 -10.72
N LEU A 22 7.59 10.74 -11.59
CA LEU A 22 9.01 10.54 -11.92
C LEU A 22 9.47 11.54 -12.99
N ASP A 23 10.73 11.97 -12.90
CA ASP A 23 11.36 12.81 -13.92
C ASP A 23 11.97 11.95 -15.03
N GLU A 24 11.13 11.52 -15.97
CA GLU A 24 11.56 10.69 -17.11
C GLU A 24 12.43 11.47 -18.11
N GLU A 25 12.47 12.81 -18.03
CA GLU A 25 13.28 13.66 -18.91
C GLU A 25 14.76 13.69 -18.50
N SER A 26 15.08 13.26 -17.27
CA SER A 26 16.45 13.17 -16.75
C SER A 26 17.37 12.22 -17.53
N GLY A 27 16.80 11.28 -18.29
CA GLY A 27 17.54 10.25 -19.03
C GLY A 27 18.03 9.07 -18.17
N GLU A 28 17.77 9.09 -16.86
CA GLU A 28 18.09 7.98 -15.96
C GLU A 28 17.16 6.78 -16.18
N PRO A 29 17.63 5.54 -15.95
CA PRO A 29 16.77 4.36 -16.04
C PRO A 29 15.56 4.46 -15.11
N LEU A 30 14.36 4.13 -15.60
CA LEU A 30 13.12 4.16 -14.81
C LEU A 30 13.21 3.40 -13.48
N GLN A 31 14.00 2.33 -13.43
CA GLN A 31 14.22 1.57 -12.20
C GLN A 31 14.95 2.39 -11.13
N HIS A 32 15.94 3.18 -11.55
CA HIS A 32 16.68 4.09 -10.67
C HIS A 32 15.79 5.24 -10.20
N LEU A 33 15.03 5.85 -11.11
CA LEU A 33 14.07 6.91 -10.74
C LEU A 33 13.04 6.45 -9.70
N ARG A 34 12.58 5.20 -9.79
CA ARG A 34 11.66 4.62 -8.80
C ARG A 34 12.32 4.37 -7.46
N SER A 35 13.60 3.98 -7.41
CA SER A 35 14.30 3.75 -6.15
C SER A 35 14.62 5.05 -5.42
N GLU A 36 14.87 6.13 -6.15
CA GLU A 36 15.12 7.47 -5.60
C GLU A 36 13.84 8.27 -5.32
N ALA A 37 12.67 7.78 -5.75
CA ALA A 37 11.41 8.44 -5.51
C ALA A 37 11.13 8.56 -4.00
N PRO A 38 10.54 9.67 -3.52
CA PRO A 38 10.30 9.90 -2.10
C PRO A 38 9.37 8.86 -1.46
N VAL A 39 8.53 8.21 -2.29
CA VAL A 39 7.70 7.07 -1.90
C VAL A 39 7.68 6.06 -3.04
N PHE A 40 7.85 4.78 -2.72
CA PHE A 40 7.93 3.74 -3.75
C PHE A 40 6.57 3.39 -4.36
N TYR A 41 6.52 3.36 -5.69
CA TYR A 41 5.49 2.70 -6.48
C TYR A 41 6.13 2.06 -7.72
N ASN A 42 5.78 0.80 -8.00
CA ASN A 42 6.25 0.09 -9.19
C ASN A 42 5.06 -0.48 -9.97
N PRO A 43 4.76 0.02 -11.19
CA PRO A 43 3.66 -0.48 -12.01
C PRO A 43 3.89 -1.93 -12.50
N VAL A 44 5.15 -2.38 -12.64
CA VAL A 44 5.47 -3.77 -13.04
C VAL A 44 4.95 -4.79 -12.02
N MET A 45 4.78 -4.38 -10.76
CA MET A 45 4.28 -5.24 -9.69
C MET A 45 2.75 -5.39 -9.67
N LYS A 46 2.02 -4.87 -10.67
CA LYS A 46 0.56 -4.99 -10.77
C LYS A 46 0.09 -6.44 -10.69
N THR A 47 0.67 -7.34 -11.49
CA THR A 47 0.27 -8.77 -11.50
C THR A 47 0.54 -9.43 -10.15
N ASN A 48 1.64 -9.07 -9.48
CA ASN A 48 1.92 -9.58 -8.13
C ASN A 48 0.80 -9.17 -7.13
N ARG A 49 0.32 -7.94 -7.22
CA ARG A 49 -0.79 -7.43 -6.39
C ARG A 49 -2.14 -8.06 -6.78
N ASP A 50 -2.38 -8.30 -8.07
CA ASP A 50 -3.56 -9.05 -8.55
C ASP A 50 -3.59 -10.45 -7.93
N THR A 51 -2.46 -11.16 -7.94
CA THR A 51 -2.34 -12.48 -7.33
C THR A 51 -2.57 -12.45 -5.82
N ALA A 52 -2.10 -11.41 -5.11
CA ALA A 52 -2.35 -11.27 -3.67
C ALA A 52 -3.85 -11.10 -3.36
N VAL A 53 -4.56 -10.28 -4.14
CA VAL A 53 -6.03 -10.13 -4.02
C VAL A 53 -6.74 -11.46 -4.26
N LEU A 54 -6.38 -12.19 -5.31
CA LEU A 54 -6.99 -13.49 -5.63
C LEU A 54 -6.71 -14.53 -4.54
N MET A 55 -5.47 -14.57 -4.03
CA MET A 55 -5.07 -15.49 -2.96
C MET A 55 -5.88 -15.21 -1.68
N LEU A 56 -6.00 -13.94 -1.28
CA LEU A 56 -6.77 -13.59 -0.09
C LEU A 56 -8.25 -13.99 -0.23
N ARG A 57 -8.87 -13.73 -1.38
CA ARG A 57 -10.25 -14.17 -1.65
C ARG A 57 -10.42 -15.68 -1.61
N ALA A 58 -9.46 -16.43 -2.15
CA ALA A 58 -9.48 -17.89 -2.11
C ALA A 58 -9.29 -18.43 -0.69
N TYR A 59 -8.46 -17.78 0.11
CA TYR A 59 -8.27 -18.11 1.52
C TYR A 59 -9.53 -17.81 2.34
N GLN A 60 -10.19 -16.68 2.09
CA GLN A 60 -11.46 -16.29 2.74
C GLN A 60 -12.57 -17.33 2.56
N GLY A 61 -12.68 -17.92 1.36
CA GLY A 61 -13.63 -18.99 1.11
C GLY A 61 -13.38 -20.28 1.93
N LYS A 62 -12.24 -20.38 2.64
CA LYS A 62 -11.87 -21.51 3.49
C LYS A 62 -11.83 -21.16 4.98
N THR A 63 -12.01 -19.90 5.35
CA THR A 63 -11.97 -19.43 6.73
C THR A 63 -13.33 -18.93 7.18
N HIS A 64 -13.66 -19.13 8.46
CA HIS A 64 -14.95 -18.70 9.03
C HIS A 64 -14.79 -17.56 10.07
N HIS A 65 -13.64 -16.90 10.09
CA HIS A 65 -13.37 -15.78 10.99
C HIS A 65 -12.93 -14.55 10.18
N PRO A 66 -13.13 -13.34 10.71
CA PRO A 66 -12.61 -12.13 10.09
C PRO A 66 -11.09 -12.20 9.90
N ILE A 67 -10.59 -11.54 8.86
CA ILE A 67 -9.16 -11.51 8.55
C ILE A 67 -8.58 -10.15 8.91
N THR A 68 -7.47 -10.16 9.64
CA THR A 68 -6.62 -8.98 9.81
C THR A 68 -5.41 -9.08 8.87
N VAL A 69 -5.08 -7.98 8.21
CA VAL A 69 -4.01 -7.90 7.22
C VAL A 69 -2.93 -6.91 7.68
N CYS A 70 -1.66 -7.22 7.40
CA CYS A 70 -0.54 -6.31 7.64
C CYS A 70 0.31 -6.19 6.37
N GLU A 71 0.54 -4.97 5.90
CA GLU A 71 1.54 -4.64 4.88
C GLU A 71 2.68 -3.88 5.59
N PRO A 72 3.77 -4.54 6.01
CA PRO A 72 4.79 -3.95 6.86
C PRO A 72 5.77 -3.00 6.13
N MET A 73 5.74 -3.01 4.79
CA MET A 73 6.52 -2.12 3.91
C MET A 73 5.61 -1.58 2.82
N THR A 74 4.74 -0.66 3.21
CA THR A 74 3.54 -0.30 2.44
C THR A 74 3.82 0.59 1.23
N GLY A 75 4.90 1.39 1.27
CA GLY A 75 5.19 2.40 0.25
C GLY A 75 3.98 3.33 0.03
N SER A 76 3.49 3.40 -1.20
CA SER A 76 2.27 4.16 -1.55
C SER A 76 0.96 3.62 -0.94
N GLY A 77 0.97 2.45 -0.29
CA GLY A 77 -0.22 1.79 0.24
C GLY A 77 -1.01 0.98 -0.77
N VAL A 78 -0.54 0.89 -2.02
CA VAL A 78 -1.30 0.31 -3.15
C VAL A 78 -1.82 -1.11 -2.86
N ARG A 79 -1.01 -2.00 -2.29
CA ARG A 79 -1.46 -3.38 -2.04
C ARG A 79 -2.56 -3.41 -0.98
N GLY A 80 -2.35 -2.79 0.18
CA GLY A 80 -3.34 -2.78 1.26
C GLY A 80 -4.66 -2.15 0.85
N ILE A 81 -4.62 -1.02 0.13
CA ILE A 81 -5.83 -0.36 -0.39
C ILE A 81 -6.58 -1.28 -1.35
N ARG A 82 -5.88 -1.94 -2.28
CA ARG A 82 -6.50 -2.89 -3.21
C ARG A 82 -7.12 -4.08 -2.48
N LEU A 83 -6.44 -4.63 -1.47
CA LEU A 83 -7.00 -5.71 -0.65
C LEU A 83 -8.34 -5.29 -0.01
N LEU A 84 -8.41 -4.09 0.58
CA LEU A 84 -9.66 -3.57 1.19
C LEU A 84 -10.80 -3.32 0.19
N LEU A 85 -10.49 -2.93 -1.06
CA LEU A 85 -11.49 -2.64 -2.09
C LEU A 85 -11.95 -3.87 -2.88
N GLU A 86 -11.07 -4.88 -2.99
CA GLU A 86 -11.23 -5.98 -3.94
C GLU A 86 -11.45 -7.35 -3.26
N ALA A 87 -11.15 -7.48 -1.97
CA ALA A 87 -11.48 -8.64 -1.14
C ALA A 87 -12.66 -8.36 -0.18
N HIS A 88 -13.14 -9.38 0.53
CA HIS A 88 -14.26 -9.28 1.47
C HIS A 88 -13.78 -9.48 2.91
N GLU A 89 -14.60 -9.29 3.94
CA GLU A 89 -14.33 -9.79 5.31
C GLU A 89 -12.95 -9.46 5.95
N ILE A 90 -12.32 -8.35 5.53
CA ILE A 90 -11.14 -7.79 6.20
C ILE A 90 -11.63 -6.92 7.36
N GLU A 91 -11.33 -7.34 8.58
CA GLU A 91 -11.69 -6.60 9.79
C GLU A 91 -10.85 -5.32 9.91
N THR A 92 -9.53 -5.49 9.91
CA THR A 92 -8.58 -4.39 9.99
C THR A 92 -7.41 -4.60 9.05
N LEU A 93 -6.81 -3.49 8.62
CA LEU A 93 -5.59 -3.52 7.83
C LEU A 93 -4.57 -2.56 8.44
N THR A 94 -3.36 -3.07 8.71
CA THR A 94 -2.23 -2.26 9.15
C THR A 94 -1.28 -1.98 7.98
N LEU A 95 -1.02 -0.70 7.73
CA LEU A 95 -0.04 -0.19 6.77
C LEU A 95 1.19 0.26 7.58
N GLY A 96 2.28 -0.49 7.49
CA GLY A 96 3.56 -0.20 8.11
C GLY A 96 4.56 0.35 7.10
N ASP A 97 5.40 1.29 7.52
CA ASP A 97 6.58 1.72 6.78
C ASP A 97 7.53 2.45 7.72
N LEU A 98 8.84 2.39 7.46
CA LEU A 98 9.82 3.18 8.20
C LEU A 98 9.87 4.64 7.67
N ASN A 99 9.44 4.86 6.43
CA ASN A 99 9.43 6.18 5.82
C ASN A 99 8.14 6.94 6.17
N PRO A 100 8.20 8.04 6.94
CA PRO A 100 7.01 8.84 7.28
C PRO A 100 6.33 9.45 6.04
N SER A 101 7.07 9.72 4.97
CA SER A 101 6.50 10.19 3.69
C SER A 101 5.63 9.12 3.04
N ALA A 102 6.03 7.85 3.14
CA ALA A 102 5.25 6.73 2.65
C ALA A 102 3.94 6.59 3.43
N LEU A 103 3.98 6.67 4.76
CA LEU A 103 2.78 6.63 5.60
C LEU A 103 1.85 7.81 5.35
N LYS A 104 2.39 9.02 5.14
CA LYS A 104 1.59 10.18 4.77
C LYS A 104 0.87 9.95 3.44
N LEU A 105 1.59 9.49 2.41
CA LEU A 105 1.00 9.22 1.10
C LEU A 105 -0.02 8.07 1.15
N ALA A 106 0.29 7.00 1.89
CA ALA A 106 -0.62 5.87 2.10
C ALA A 106 -1.90 6.30 2.82
N ARG A 107 -1.82 7.22 3.79
CA ARG A 107 -2.99 7.83 4.44
C ARG A 107 -3.84 8.64 3.46
N GLU A 108 -3.20 9.47 2.64
CA GLU A 108 -3.89 10.26 1.60
C GLU A 108 -4.58 9.34 0.57
N ASN A 109 -3.91 8.26 0.17
CA ASN A 109 -4.47 7.25 -0.73
C ASN A 109 -5.62 6.48 -0.10
N ALA A 110 -5.53 6.09 1.17
CA ALA A 110 -6.64 5.45 1.87
C ALA A 110 -7.85 6.40 1.95
N HIS A 111 -7.62 7.67 2.27
CA HIS A 111 -8.66 8.70 2.28
C HIS A 111 -9.31 8.89 0.90
N LEU A 112 -8.51 8.92 -0.17
CA LEU A 112 -9.00 9.05 -1.56
C LEU A 112 -9.95 7.91 -1.97
N ASN A 113 -9.84 6.75 -1.32
CA ASN A 113 -10.70 5.59 -1.56
C ASN A 113 -11.76 5.39 -0.47
N GLY A 114 -11.94 6.35 0.45
CA GLY A 114 -12.93 6.26 1.53
C GLY A 114 -12.60 5.20 2.60
N LEU A 115 -11.32 4.87 2.79
CA LEU A 115 -10.85 3.79 3.67
C LEU A 115 -10.16 4.29 4.95
N SER A 116 -10.21 5.59 5.26
CA SER A 116 -9.49 6.19 6.41
C SER A 116 -9.72 5.45 7.73
N GLU A 117 -10.95 5.05 8.01
CA GLU A 117 -11.34 4.38 9.26
C GLU A 117 -11.01 2.87 9.27
N ARG A 118 -10.58 2.31 8.14
CA ARG A 118 -10.27 0.87 8.00
C ARG A 118 -8.77 0.59 7.95
N VAL A 119 -7.94 1.63 7.97
CA VAL A 119 -6.48 1.51 7.92
C VAL A 119 -5.85 2.02 9.22
N SER A 120 -5.01 1.20 9.83
CA SER A 120 -4.11 1.61 10.89
C SER A 120 -2.73 1.87 10.29
N LEU A 121 -2.09 2.99 10.63
CA LEU A 121 -0.75 3.31 10.15
C LEU A 121 0.26 3.13 11.28
N ARG A 122 1.42 2.56 10.96
CA ARG A 122 2.51 2.28 11.91
C ARG A 122 3.86 2.70 11.33
N GLU A 123 4.48 3.69 11.95
CA GLU A 123 5.86 4.10 11.65
C GLU A 123 6.83 3.26 12.45
N LEU A 124 7.13 2.07 11.91
CA LEU A 124 7.98 1.07 12.55
C LEU A 124 8.79 0.33 11.49
N ASP A 125 9.95 -0.16 11.89
CA ASP A 125 10.65 -1.20 11.14
C ASP A 125 9.74 -2.42 10.95
N ALA A 126 9.81 -3.05 9.78
CA ALA A 126 8.98 -4.19 9.43
C ALA A 126 9.13 -5.36 10.41
N SER A 127 10.35 -5.65 10.87
CA SER A 127 10.64 -6.73 11.81
C SER A 127 10.03 -6.44 13.17
N LEU A 128 10.14 -5.18 13.64
CA LEU A 128 9.54 -4.76 14.90
C LEU A 128 8.02 -4.81 14.82
N LEU A 129 7.42 -4.28 13.75
CA LEU A 129 5.98 -4.31 13.55
C LEU A 129 5.44 -5.74 13.60
N LEU A 130 6.06 -6.66 12.86
CA LEU A 130 5.62 -8.06 12.83
C LEU A 130 5.84 -8.76 14.19
N SER A 131 6.94 -8.46 14.90
CA SER A 131 7.21 -9.04 16.22
C SER A 131 6.20 -8.58 17.28
N LEU A 132 5.69 -7.35 17.19
CA LEU A 132 4.62 -6.86 18.07
C LEU A 132 3.27 -7.57 17.85
N HIS A 133 3.14 -8.29 16.73
CA HIS A 133 1.93 -9.02 16.34
C HIS A 133 2.18 -10.53 16.17
N SER A 134 3.31 -11.05 16.66
CA SER A 134 3.65 -12.48 16.53
C SER A 134 3.11 -13.36 17.66
N TYR A 135 2.55 -12.75 18.71
CA TYR A 135 1.98 -13.47 19.84
C TYR A 135 0.44 -13.57 19.70
N PRO A 136 -0.18 -14.73 20.03
CA PRO A 136 -1.62 -14.94 19.91
C PRO A 136 -2.48 -13.99 20.75
#